data_AF-A0A960NLP5-F1
#
_entry.id   AF-A0A960NLP5-F1
#
_cell.length_a   1.000
_cell.length_b   1.000
_cell.length_c   1.000
_cell.angle_alpha   90.00
_cell.angle_beta   90.00
_cell.angle_gamma   90.00
#
_symmetry.space_group_name_H-M   'P 1'
#
loop_
_entity.id
_entity.type
_entity.pdbx_description
1 polymer ?
#
loop_
_entity_poly.entity_id
_entity_poly.type
_entity_poly.pdbx_seq_one_letter_code
_entity_poly.pdbx_strand_id
1 'polypeptide(L)' 'FLILIALILRAVGFEFRSKIEAPRWRRMCDQFLFWGSFIPAFLWGVAFANFVRGVPIGADMNYAGGFWNLL' A
#
# COMPACT_ATOMS: atom_id res chain seq x y z
N PHE A 1 4.17 4.47 -5.18
CA PHE A 1 4.68 3.10 -5.42
C PHE A 1 4.12 2.07 -4.44
N LEU A 2 4.16 2.32 -3.13
CA LEU A 2 3.70 1.35 -2.11
C LEU A 2 2.26 0.86 -2.28
N ILE A 3 1.32 1.76 -2.61
CA ILE A 3 -0.08 1.39 -2.89
C ILE A 3 -0.17 0.39 -4.06
N LEU A 4 0.60 0.61 -5.14
CA LEU A 4 0.62 -0.29 -6.29
C LEU A 4 1.12 -1.68 -5.91
N ILE A 5 2.22 -1.77 -5.16
CA ILE A 5 2.75 -3.06 -4.68
C ILE A 5 1.69 -3.78 -3.85
N ALA A 6 1.02 -3.08 -2.93
CA ALA A 6 -0.01 -3.69 -2.10
C ALA A 6 -1.20 -4.23 -2.92
N LEU A 7 -1.62 -3.49 -3.96
CA LEU A 7 -2.67 -3.95 -4.88
C LEU A 7 -2.24 -5.18 -5.69
N ILE A 8 -0.98 -5.24 -6.13
CA ILE A 8 -0.41 -6.40 -6.82
C ILE A 8 -0.37 -7.61 -5.87
N LEU A 9 0.14 -7.44 -4.65
CA LEU A 9 0.16 -8.50 -3.63
C LEU A 9 -1.23 -9.05 -3.34
N ARG A 10 -2.26 -8.19 -3.32
CA ARG A 10 -3.65 -8.61 -3.16
C ARG A 10 -4.11 -9.51 -4.31
N ALA A 11 -3.84 -9.12 -5.56
CA ALA A 11 -4.21 -9.92 -6.75
C ALA A 11 -3.47 -11.26 -6.78
N VAL A 12 -2.17 -11.25 -6.49
CA VAL A 12 -1.33 -12.46 -6.39
C VAL A 12 -1.84 -13.38 -5.27
N GLY A 13 -2.17 -12.83 -4.10
CA GLY A 13 -2.71 -13.59 -2.97
C GLY A 13 -3.98 -14.36 -3.32
N PHE A 14 -4.88 -13.77 -4.12
CA PHE A 14 -6.08 -14.46 -4.61
C PHE A 14 -5.77 -15.56 -5.63
N GLU A 15 -4.99 -15.27 -6.67
CA GLU A 15 -4.68 -16.22 -7.74
C GLU A 15 -3.90 -17.44 -7.22
N PHE A 16 -2.97 -17.22 -6.30
CA PHE A 16 -2.10 -18.28 -5.81
C PHE A 16 -2.74 -19.12 -4.68
N ARG A 17 -3.80 -18.64 -4.00
CA ARG A 17 -4.43 -19.34 -2.87
C ARG A 17 -4.93 -20.76 -3.21
N SER A 18 -5.33 -20.99 -4.46
CA SER A 18 -5.88 -22.28 -4.93
C SER A 18 -4.85 -23.16 -5.66
N LYS A 19 -3.62 -22.71 -5.87
CA LYS A 19 -2.61 -23.47 -6.63
C LYS A 19 -1.96 -24.60 -5.83
N ILE A 20 -1.84 -24.45 -4.51
CA ILE A 20 -1.16 -25.42 -3.63
C ILE A 20 -2.04 -25.71 -2.42
N GLU A 21 -2.44 -26.97 -2.23
CA GLU A 21 -3.24 -27.43 -1.09
C GLU A 21 -2.37 -27.70 0.15
N ALA A 22 -1.62 -26.68 0.60
CA ALA A 22 -0.84 -26.75 1.82
C ALA A 22 -1.35 -25.75 2.87
N PRO A 23 -1.52 -26.14 4.16
CA PRO A 23 -2.00 -25.24 5.20
C PRO A 23 -1.06 -24.03 5.44
N ARG A 24 0.25 -24.21 5.23
CA ARG A 24 1.24 -23.13 5.31
C ARG A 24 1.11 -22.15 4.13
N TRP A 25 0.80 -22.67 2.95
CA TRP A 25 0.60 -21.87 1.74
C TRP A 25 -0.63 -20.97 1.85
N ARG A 26 -1.77 -21.55 2.25
CA ARG A 26 -3.00 -20.78 2.49
C ARG A 26 -2.78 -19.63 3.47
N ARG A 27 -2.08 -19.88 4.58
CA ARG A 27 -1.72 -18.82 5.54
C ARG A 27 -0.88 -17.71 4.93
N MET A 28 0.06 -18.04 4.04
CA MET A 28 0.89 -17.04 3.35
C MET A 28 0.06 -16.21 2.37
N CYS A 29 -0.84 -16.85 1.61
CA CYS A 29 -1.79 -16.15 0.73
C CYS A 29 -2.73 -15.23 1.51
N ASP A 30 -3.27 -15.70 2.66
CA ASP A 30 -4.14 -14.89 3.51
C ASP A 30 -3.37 -13.68 4.10
N GLN A 31 -2.09 -13.83 4.44
CA GLN A 31 -1.22 -12.71 4.84
C GLN A 31 -1.04 -11.69 3.71
N PHE A 32 -0.77 -12.12 2.48
CA PHE A 32 -0.68 -11.20 1.33
C PHE A 32 -1.99 -10.45 1.09
N LEU A 33 -3.12 -11.12 1.30
CA LEU A 33 -4.43 -10.50 1.15
C LEU A 33 -4.70 -9.44 2.23
N PHE A 34 -4.32 -9.75 3.47
CA PHE A 34 -4.43 -8.83 4.60
C PHE A 34 -3.56 -7.58 4.37
N TRP A 35 -2.26 -7.75 4.16
CA TRP A 35 -1.35 -6.62 3.94
C TRP A 35 -1.66 -5.85 2.66
N GLY A 36 -2.06 -6.55 1.60
CA GLY A 36 -2.48 -5.95 0.34
C GLY A 36 -3.72 -5.06 0.44
N SER A 37 -4.53 -5.23 1.51
CA SER A 37 -5.73 -4.42 1.77
C SER A 37 -5.52 -3.40 2.88
N PHE A 38 -4.72 -3.73 3.90
CA PHE A 38 -4.39 -2.85 5.02
C PHE A 38 -3.52 -1.66 4.58
N ILE A 39 -2.46 -1.93 3.82
CA ILE A 39 -1.49 -0.89 3.40
C ILE A 39 -2.16 0.22 2.58
N PRO A 40 -3.00 -0.06 1.56
CA PRO A 40 -3.67 0.99 0.80
C PRO A 40 -4.62 1.82 1.66
N ALA A 41 -5.41 1.17 2.54
CA ALA A 41 -6.34 1.88 3.41
C ALA A 41 -5.61 2.85 4.35
N PHE A 42 -4.47 2.42 4.92
CA PHE A 42 -3.64 3.26 5.77
C PHE A 42 -2.97 4.40 4.98
N LEU A 43 -2.33 4.09 3.85
CA LEU A 43 -1.64 5.09 3.02
C LEU A 43 -2.58 6.14 2.44
N TRP A 44 -3.82 5.76 2.10
CA TRP A 44 -4.84 6.73 1.70
C TRP A 44 -5.19 7.70 2.84
N GLY A 45 -5.28 7.21 4.08
CA GLY A 45 -5.49 8.07 5.25
C GLY A 45 -4.33 9.05 5.46
N VAL A 46 -3.10 8.58 5.37
CA VAL A 46 -1.90 9.42 5.47
C VAL A 46 -1.85 10.45 4.34
N ALA A 47 -2.11 10.03 3.09
CA ALA A 47 -2.14 10.94 1.95
C ALA A 47 -3.18 12.06 2.13
N PHE A 48 -4.39 11.71 2.60
CA PHE A 48 -5.44 12.68 2.86
C PHE A 48 -5.11 13.63 4.01
N ALA A 49 -4.53 13.13 5.10
CA ALA A 49 -4.07 13.95 6.22
C ALA A 49 -3.00 14.97 5.78
N ASN A 50 -2.08 14.55 4.89
CA ASN A 50 -1.08 15.44 4.31
C ASN A 50 -1.68 16.46 3.35
N PHE A 51 -2.70 16.08 2.57
CA PHE A 51 -3.44 17.06 1.76
C PHE A 51 -4.11 18.13 2.61
N VAL A 52 -4.72 17.75 3.75
CA VAL A 52 -5.35 18.70 4.68
C VAL A 52 -4.31 19.57 5.42
N ARG A 53 -3.16 18.99 5.81
CA ARG A 53 -2.05 19.75 6.44
C ARG A 53 -1.36 20.73 5.49
N GLY A 54 -1.58 20.59 4.18
CA GLY A 54 -0.87 21.35 3.16
C GLY A 54 0.45 20.67 2.83
N VAL A 55 0.61 20.28 1.57
CA VAL A 55 1.87 19.75 1.07
C VAL A 55 2.79 20.94 0.77
N PRO A 56 4.06 20.94 1.22
CA PRO A 56 5.02 21.96 0.83
C PRO A 56 5.36 21.80 -0.66
N ILE A 57 4.56 22.47 -1.50
CA ILE A 57 4.81 22.64 -2.92
C ILE A 57 5.70 23.88 -3.04
N GLY A 58 6.93 23.72 -3.54
CA GLY A 58 7.85 24.84 -3.77
C GLY A 58 7.28 25.81 -4.80
N ALA A 59 7.78 27.05 -4.84
CA ALA A 59 7.33 28.11 -5.76
C ALA A 59 7.46 27.74 -7.26
N ASP A 60 8.27 26.73 -7.53
CA ASP A 60 8.58 26.11 -8.82
C ASP A 60 7.72 24.88 -9.14
N MET A 61 6.62 24.66 -8.39
CA MET A 61 5.69 23.51 -8.54
C MET A 61 6.37 22.13 -8.40
N ASN A 62 7.60 22.11 -7.89
CA ASN A 62 8.34 20.88 -7.61
C ASN A 62 7.98 20.37 -6.21
N TYR A 63 7.73 19.07 -6.13
CA TYR A 63 7.49 18.37 -4.87
C TYR A 63 8.80 18.32 -4.08
N ALA A 64 8.98 19.23 -3.12
CA ALA A 64 10.22 19.36 -2.35
C ALA A 64 10.33 18.36 -1.18
N GLY A 65 9.29 17.53 -0.95
CA GLY A 65 9.22 16.57 0.15
C GLY A 65 9.63 15.15 -0.23
N GLY A 66 10.43 14.49 0.63
CA GLY A 66 10.67 13.03 0.59
C GLY A 66 9.56 12.22 1.29
N PHE A 67 9.66 10.90 1.27
CA PHE A 67 8.69 9.97 1.91
C PHE A 67 8.43 10.28 3.39
N TRP A 68 9.44 10.79 4.10
CA TRP A 68 9.38 11.16 5.52
C TRP A 68 8.80 12.55 5.78
N ASN A 69 8.63 13.39 4.76
CA ASN A 69 7.93 14.67 4.89
C ASN A 69 6.40 14.52 4.76
N LEU A 70 5.95 13.28 4.52
CA LEU A 70 4.55 12.86 4.41
C LEU A 70 4.12 11.95 5.57
N LEU A 71 4.94 11.78 6.61
CA LEU A 71 4.61 11.01 7.81
C LEU A 71 4.68 11.94 9.03
#